data_AF-A0A2Z5ELX7-F1
#
_entry.id   AF-A0A2Z5ELX7-F1
#
_cell.length_a   1.000
_cell.length_b   1.000
_cell.length_c   1.000
_cell.angle_alpha   90.00
_cell.angle_beta   90.00
_cell.angle_gamma   90.00
#
_symmetry.space_group_name_H-M   'P 1'
#
loop_
_entity.id
_entity.type
_entity.pdbx_description
1 polymer ?
#
loop_
_entity_poly.entity_id
_entity_poly.type
_entity_poly.pdbx_seq_one_letter_code
_entity_poly.pdbx_strand_id
1 'polypeptide(L)'
;MADLDLRRVVAALVERCDRLEEKVEHLTAENAALKEENQALKDEIAHLKGHPPRPKFNKAKPSGMEKATAPSGKARRKRTRGAVKSKLTISREVTLKAAPPVGSRFKGYEDVLVQDLRISVEVVHYRRERWQDADGNRIVAPLPVGIVGGFGPELRRFIAAGHFQGQITSERLTALLEGMGLEISKRQVVRLLSQRLEGLVAEDQAVLVAGLQSSRWINVDDKASSLELVTKPCEARW
;
A
#
# COMPACT_ATOMS: atom_id res chain seq x y z
N MET A 1 47.10 -50.62 -17.54
CA MET A 1 45.91 -50.25 -18.35
C MET A 1 45.06 -49.17 -17.66
N ALA A 2 44.74 -49.29 -16.37
CA ALA A 2 43.95 -48.29 -15.63
C ALA A 2 44.59 -46.88 -15.47
N ASP A 3 45.92 -46.76 -15.46
CA ASP A 3 46.62 -45.47 -15.31
C ASP A 3 46.49 -44.55 -16.55
N LEU A 4 46.35 -45.13 -17.75
CA LEU A 4 46.14 -44.35 -18.97
C LEU A 4 44.73 -43.75 -19.06
N ASP A 5 43.71 -44.48 -18.58
CA ASP A 5 42.32 -44.01 -18.59
C ASP A 5 42.10 -42.86 -17.60
N LEU A 6 42.72 -42.93 -16.41
CA LEU A 6 42.64 -41.85 -15.44
C LEU A 6 43.28 -40.56 -15.95
N ARG A 7 44.47 -40.65 -16.58
CA ARG A 7 45.13 -39.49 -17.20
C ARG A 7 44.30 -38.86 -18.31
N ARG A 8 43.60 -39.69 -19.10
CA ARG A 8 42.72 -39.21 -20.18
C ARG A 8 41.49 -38.48 -19.65
N VAL A 9 40.88 -38.99 -18.56
CA VAL A 9 39.75 -38.33 -17.89
C VAL A 9 40.17 -37.01 -17.25
N VAL A 10 41.33 -36.97 -16.59
CA VAL A 10 41.85 -35.75 -15.98
C VAL A 10 42.15 -34.69 -17.05
N ALA A 11 42.75 -35.07 -18.18
CA ALA A 11 42.99 -34.14 -19.29
C ALA A 11 41.68 -33.54 -19.86
N ALA A 12 40.64 -34.37 -20.03
CA ALA A 12 39.33 -33.89 -20.49
C ALA A 12 38.61 -32.98 -19.47
N LEU A 13 38.84 -33.20 -18.17
CA LEU A 13 38.31 -32.33 -17.11
C LEU A 13 39.03 -30.97 -17.09
N VAL A 14 40.35 -30.95 -17.28
CA VAL A 14 41.14 -29.71 -17.36
C VAL A 14 40.66 -28.86 -18.55
N GLU A 15 40.52 -29.46 -19.73
CA GLU A 15 40.01 -28.74 -20.92
C GLU A 15 38.60 -28.15 -20.70
N ARG A 16 37.77 -28.85 -19.92
CA ARG A 16 36.43 -28.37 -19.55
C ARG A 16 36.48 -27.23 -18.53
N CYS A 17 37.43 -27.25 -17.59
CA CYS A 17 37.66 -26.16 -16.64
C CYS A 17 38.15 -24.91 -17.37
N ASP A 18 39.13 -25.03 -18.27
CA ASP A 18 39.66 -23.91 -19.05
C ASP A 18 38.55 -23.23 -19.86
N ARG A 19 37.70 -24.02 -20.53
CA ARG A 19 36.54 -23.51 -21.28
C ARG A 19 35.49 -22.84 -20.40
N LEU A 20 35.36 -23.25 -19.14
CA LEU A 20 34.46 -22.62 -18.19
C LEU A 20 35.02 -21.29 -17.67
N GLU A 21 36.33 -21.22 -17.44
CA GLU A 21 37.04 -20.01 -17.03
C GLU A 21 36.92 -18.93 -18.12
N GLU A 22 37.20 -19.26 -19.38
CA GLU A 22 37.01 -18.33 -20.52
C GLU A 22 35.58 -17.77 -20.60
N LYS A 23 34.57 -18.63 -20.38
CA LYS A 23 33.17 -18.20 -20.38
C LYS A 23 32.83 -17.30 -19.21
N VAL A 24 33.40 -17.57 -18.03
CA VAL A 24 33.20 -16.71 -16.86
C VAL A 24 33.82 -15.35 -17.12
N GLU A 25 35.05 -15.29 -17.63
CA GLU A 25 35.71 -14.03 -17.97
C GLU A 25 34.89 -13.22 -18.98
N HIS A 26 34.44 -13.85 -20.07
CA HIS A 26 33.58 -13.21 -21.06
C HIS A 26 32.28 -12.66 -20.44
N LEU A 27 31.56 -13.48 -19.67
CA LEU A 27 30.32 -13.06 -19.03
C LEU A 27 30.53 -11.97 -17.98
N THR A 28 31.68 -11.95 -17.30
CA THR A 28 32.00 -10.87 -16.36
C THR A 28 32.28 -9.56 -17.06
N ALA A 29 32.97 -9.59 -18.21
CA ALA A 29 33.21 -8.41 -19.03
C ALA A 29 31.90 -7.84 -19.61
N GLU A 30 31.03 -8.71 -20.16
CA GLU A 30 29.71 -8.30 -20.64
C GLU A 30 28.83 -7.73 -19.52
N ASN A 31 28.82 -8.36 -18.34
CA ASN A 31 28.08 -7.83 -17.19
C ASN A 31 28.61 -6.47 -16.73
N ALA A 32 29.92 -6.23 -16.83
CA ALA A 32 30.49 -4.92 -16.50
C ALA A 32 30.01 -3.86 -17.50
N ALA A 33 30.09 -4.14 -18.81
CA ALA A 33 29.61 -3.23 -19.86
C ALA A 33 28.11 -2.93 -19.74
N LEU A 34 27.28 -3.96 -19.54
CA LEU A 34 25.82 -3.79 -19.36
C LEU A 34 25.47 -2.99 -18.11
N LYS A 35 26.27 -3.09 -17.04
CA LYS A 35 26.07 -2.30 -15.82
C LYS A 35 26.40 -0.83 -16.06
N GLU A 36 27.43 -0.53 -16.83
CA GLU A 36 27.78 0.84 -17.21
C GLU A 36 26.69 1.47 -18.10
N GLU A 37 26.22 0.75 -19.11
CA GLU A 37 25.14 1.22 -19.99
C GLU A 37 23.83 1.42 -19.22
N ASN A 38 23.45 0.48 -18.35
CA ASN A 38 22.28 0.64 -17.47
C ASN A 38 22.41 1.85 -16.55
N GLN A 39 23.63 2.16 -16.08
CA GLN A 39 23.86 3.31 -15.24
C GLN A 39 23.70 4.61 -16.05
N ALA A 40 24.23 4.67 -17.27
CA ALA A 40 24.06 5.81 -18.17
C ALA A 40 22.59 6.07 -18.50
N LEU A 41 21.82 5.02 -18.82
CA LEU A 41 20.38 5.14 -19.08
C LEU A 41 19.59 5.61 -17.84
N LYS A 42 19.96 5.17 -16.64
CA LYS A 42 19.34 5.64 -15.39
C LYS A 42 19.63 7.12 -15.14
N ASP A 43 20.85 7.56 -15.44
CA ASP A 43 21.24 8.96 -15.28
C ASP A 43 20.53 9.85 -16.31
N GLU A 44 20.35 9.37 -17.55
CA GLU A 44 19.53 10.04 -18.58
C GLU A 44 18.05 10.14 -18.17
N ILE A 45 17.47 9.05 -17.64
CA ILE A 45 16.10 9.05 -17.11
C ILE A 45 15.95 10.05 -15.96
N ALA A 46 16.95 10.14 -15.07
CA ALA A 46 16.94 11.09 -13.96
C ALA A 46 16.99 12.55 -14.45
N HIS A 47 17.79 12.83 -15.49
CA HIS A 47 17.85 14.13 -16.14
C HIS A 47 16.52 14.52 -16.77
N LEU A 48 15.92 13.63 -17.59
CA LEU A 48 14.62 13.86 -18.22
C LEU A 48 13.47 14.05 -17.22
N LYS A 49 13.60 13.48 -16.01
CA LYS A 49 12.63 13.63 -14.91
C LYS A 49 12.91 14.81 -13.98
N GLY A 50 13.94 15.63 -14.27
CA GLY A 50 14.26 16.82 -13.46
C GLY A 50 14.81 16.50 -12.06
N HIS A 51 15.35 15.30 -11.86
CA HIS A 51 16.04 14.97 -10.61
C HIS A 51 17.47 15.56 -10.60
N PRO A 52 18.00 15.96 -9.43
CA PRO A 52 19.37 16.46 -9.35
C PRO A 52 20.38 15.38 -9.77
N PRO A 53 21.49 15.76 -10.43
CA PRO A 53 22.49 14.81 -10.89
C PRO A 53 23.11 14.06 -9.72
N ARG A 54 23.43 12.78 -9.95
CA ARG A 54 23.99 11.89 -8.93
C ARG A 54 25.28 12.51 -8.33
N PRO A 55 25.35 12.75 -7.02
CA PRO A 55 26.56 13.28 -6.39
C PRO A 55 27.71 12.28 -6.50
N LYS A 56 28.85 12.72 -7.05
CA LYS A 56 30.09 11.94 -7.11
C LYS A 56 30.74 11.94 -5.72
N PHE A 57 30.43 10.93 -4.91
CA PHE A 57 31.15 10.70 -3.67
C PHE A 57 32.53 10.12 -3.99
N ASN A 58 33.57 10.96 -3.96
CA ASN A 58 34.95 10.47 -3.97
C ASN A 58 35.19 9.71 -2.67
N LYS A 59 35.67 8.45 -2.75
CA LYS A 59 35.86 7.50 -1.63
C LYS A 59 36.97 7.90 -0.62
N ALA A 60 37.22 9.18 -0.39
CA ALA A 60 38.34 9.65 0.43
C ALA A 60 38.03 10.88 1.31
N LYS A 61 36.83 10.97 1.87
CA LYS A 61 36.59 11.83 3.05
C LYS A 61 35.92 11.03 4.16
N PRO A 62 36.64 10.66 5.24
CA PRO A 62 35.97 10.23 6.45
C PRO A 62 35.11 11.39 6.96
N SER A 63 33.83 11.11 7.18
CA SER A 63 32.87 12.06 7.73
C SER A 63 33.32 12.48 9.13
N GLY A 64 33.60 13.76 9.33
CA GLY A 64 34.02 14.33 10.62
C GLY A 64 32.90 14.41 11.65
N MET A 65 32.31 13.26 12.01
CA MET A 65 31.24 13.13 13.00
C MET A 65 31.76 12.64 14.37
N GLU A 66 33.07 12.50 14.53
CA GLU A 66 33.67 11.75 15.66
C GLU A 66 33.94 12.60 16.91
N LYS A 67 33.62 13.90 16.89
CA LYS A 67 33.88 14.83 18.01
C LYS A 67 32.65 15.18 18.87
N ALA A 68 31.64 14.32 18.93
CA ALA A 68 30.43 14.57 19.74
C ALA A 68 30.00 13.41 20.64
N THR A 69 30.94 12.67 21.24
CA THR A 69 30.59 11.66 22.27
C THR A 69 31.42 11.83 23.54
N ALA A 70 31.09 12.83 24.35
CA ALA A 70 31.32 12.77 25.79
C ALA A 70 30.02 12.27 26.45
N PRO A 71 30.03 11.26 27.33
CA PRO A 71 28.82 10.71 27.90
C PRO A 71 28.36 11.60 29.06
N SER A 72 27.39 12.47 28.82
CA SER A 72 26.58 13.07 29.88
C SER A 72 25.15 12.56 29.77
N GLY A 73 24.60 12.10 30.89
CA GLY A 73 23.16 11.83 31.03
C GLY A 73 22.78 10.36 31.12
N LYS A 74 22.30 9.99 32.32
CA LYS A 74 21.60 8.76 32.73
C LYS A 74 21.02 7.95 31.57
N ALA A 75 21.41 6.68 31.49
CA ALA A 75 20.88 5.69 30.56
C ALA A 75 19.35 5.67 30.58
N ARG A 76 18.74 6.40 29.65
CA ARG A 76 17.30 6.34 29.38
C ARG A 76 17.04 4.92 28.88
N ARG A 77 16.37 4.10 29.71
CA ARG A 77 15.92 2.75 29.32
C ARG A 77 15.31 2.85 27.94
N LYS A 78 15.98 2.22 26.96
CA LYS A 78 15.50 2.13 25.58
C LYS A 78 14.15 1.44 25.68
N ARG A 79 13.08 2.19 25.46
CA ARG A 79 11.72 1.65 25.55
C ARG A 79 11.56 0.70 24.38
N THR A 80 11.77 -0.59 24.63
CA THR A 80 11.64 -1.63 23.62
C THR A 80 10.21 -1.54 23.07
N ARG A 81 10.05 -1.39 21.76
CA ARG A 81 8.73 -1.55 21.13
C ARG A 81 8.27 -2.97 21.49
N GLY A 82 7.26 -3.08 22.35
CA GLY A 82 6.63 -4.37 22.65
C GLY A 82 6.22 -5.03 21.33
N ALA A 83 6.33 -6.37 21.27
CA ALA A 83 6.03 -7.13 20.08
C ALA A 83 4.65 -6.72 19.52
N VAL A 84 4.60 -6.27 18.27
CA VAL A 84 3.39 -5.68 17.63
C VAL A 84 2.18 -6.61 17.76
N LYS A 85 2.41 -7.93 17.73
CA LYS A 85 1.39 -8.97 17.86
C LYS A 85 0.68 -9.01 19.22
N SER A 86 1.29 -8.50 20.29
CA SER A 86 0.70 -8.46 21.63
C SER A 86 -0.49 -7.49 21.77
N LYS A 87 -0.79 -6.71 20.73
CA LYS A 87 -1.87 -5.71 20.72
C LYS A 87 -3.04 -6.06 19.81
N LEU A 88 -3.03 -7.22 19.16
CA LEU A 88 -4.09 -7.61 18.24
C LEU A 88 -5.31 -8.10 19.03
N THR A 89 -6.48 -7.52 18.76
CA THR A 89 -7.76 -8.04 19.25
C THR A 89 -8.16 -9.24 18.40
N ILE A 90 -8.33 -10.41 19.02
CA ILE A 90 -8.78 -11.62 18.34
C ILE A 90 -10.26 -11.46 17.98
N SER A 91 -10.57 -11.45 16.69
CA SER A 91 -11.95 -11.31 16.19
C SER A 91 -12.72 -12.63 16.21
N ARG A 92 -12.02 -13.74 16.02
CA ARG A 92 -12.58 -15.09 16.02
C ARG A 92 -11.50 -16.09 16.40
N GLU A 93 -11.84 -17.02 17.28
CA GLU A 93 -11.00 -18.17 17.60
C GLU A 93 -11.54 -19.42 16.88
N VAL A 94 -10.64 -20.22 16.31
CA VAL A 94 -10.99 -21.47 15.64
C VAL A 94 -10.06 -22.57 16.15
N THR A 95 -10.64 -23.51 16.88
CA THR A 95 -9.90 -24.70 17.36
C THR A 95 -9.86 -25.76 16.26
N LEU A 96 -8.66 -26.11 15.81
CA LEU A 96 -8.46 -27.18 14.83
C LEU A 96 -8.32 -28.52 15.53
N LYS A 97 -9.01 -29.55 15.02
CA LYS A 97 -8.90 -30.92 15.51
C LYS A 97 -7.97 -31.72 14.62
N ALA A 98 -7.00 -32.39 15.21
CA ALA A 98 -6.22 -33.43 14.55
C ALA A 98 -6.90 -34.80 14.72
N ALA A 99 -6.58 -35.74 13.83
CA ALA A 99 -6.93 -37.16 13.98
C ALA A 99 -5.68 -37.95 14.42
N PRO A 100 -5.33 -37.96 15.72
CA PRO A 100 -4.10 -38.58 16.17
C PRO A 100 -4.20 -40.11 16.16
N PRO A 101 -3.09 -40.83 15.90
CA PRO A 101 -3.05 -42.30 16.01
C PRO A 101 -3.43 -42.79 17.41
N VAL A 102 -3.90 -44.04 17.49
CA VAL A 102 -4.21 -44.71 18.76
C VAL A 102 -2.97 -44.74 19.66
N GLY A 103 -3.14 -44.43 20.96
CA GLY A 103 -2.04 -44.31 21.92
C GLY A 103 -1.42 -42.91 22.01
N SER A 104 -1.87 -41.96 21.20
CA SER A 104 -1.46 -40.56 21.31
C SER A 104 -2.05 -39.89 22.55
N ARG A 105 -1.28 -39.01 23.18
CA ARG A 105 -1.75 -38.16 24.30
C ARG A 105 -1.96 -36.72 23.85
N PHE A 106 -3.03 -36.09 24.30
CA PHE A 106 -3.25 -34.66 24.10
C PHE A 106 -2.26 -33.84 24.93
N LYS A 107 -1.61 -32.85 24.32
CA LYS A 107 -0.56 -32.03 24.95
C LYS A 107 -0.94 -30.54 25.10
N GLY A 108 -2.12 -30.14 24.64
CA GLY A 108 -2.54 -28.74 24.54
C GLY A 108 -2.66 -28.27 23.10
N TYR A 109 -2.86 -26.96 22.93
CA TYR A 109 -2.95 -26.30 21.62
C TYR A 109 -1.63 -25.58 21.29
N GLU A 110 -1.34 -25.48 20.00
CA GLU A 110 -0.27 -24.63 19.48
C GLU A 110 -0.93 -23.45 18.75
N ASP A 111 -0.70 -22.24 19.26
CA ASP A 111 -1.40 -21.04 18.77
C ASP A 111 -0.71 -20.42 17.57
N VAL A 112 -1.47 -20.19 16.50
CA VAL A 112 -1.03 -19.42 15.33
C VAL A 112 -1.99 -18.26 15.10
N LEU A 113 -1.49 -17.03 15.27
CA LEU A 113 -2.24 -15.82 14.95
C LEU A 113 -2.07 -15.46 13.48
N VAL A 114 -3.18 -15.52 12.72
CA VAL A 114 -3.25 -15.10 11.32
C VAL A 114 -4.07 -13.82 11.22
N GLN A 115 -3.48 -12.80 10.59
CA GLN A 115 -4.19 -11.58 10.20
C GLN A 115 -4.53 -11.67 8.73
N ASP A 116 -5.81 -11.62 8.40
CA ASP A 116 -6.32 -11.76 7.04
C ASP A 116 -7.25 -10.58 6.70
N LEU A 117 -7.35 -10.24 5.41
CA LEU A 117 -8.17 -9.15 4.89
C LEU A 117 -9.33 -9.71 4.09
N ARG A 118 -10.56 -9.55 4.62
CA ARG A 118 -11.78 -9.94 3.93
C ARG A 118 -12.46 -8.72 3.32
N ILE A 119 -12.51 -8.66 2.00
CA ILE A 119 -13.28 -7.68 1.25
C ILE A 119 -14.30 -8.45 0.41
N SER A 120 -15.57 -8.09 0.54
CA SER A 120 -16.67 -8.69 -0.22
C SER A 120 -17.70 -7.64 -0.60
N VAL A 121 -18.28 -7.78 -1.78
CA VAL A 121 -19.41 -6.97 -2.23
C VAL A 121 -20.71 -7.58 -1.71
N GLU A 122 -21.53 -6.78 -1.04
CA GLU A 122 -22.84 -7.17 -0.54
C GLU A 122 -23.93 -6.34 -1.23
N VAL A 123 -24.97 -7.01 -1.75
CA VAL A 123 -26.09 -6.37 -2.44
C VAL A 123 -27.36 -6.53 -1.60
N VAL A 124 -27.86 -5.43 -1.04
CA VAL A 124 -29.06 -5.41 -0.19
C VAL A 124 -30.25 -4.84 -0.95
N HIS A 125 -31.30 -5.64 -1.12
CA HIS A 125 -32.55 -5.19 -1.73
C HIS A 125 -33.51 -4.62 -0.67
N TYR A 126 -33.59 -3.29 -0.58
CA TYR A 126 -34.52 -2.60 0.31
C TYR A 126 -35.95 -2.56 -0.26
N ARG A 127 -36.85 -3.38 0.28
CA ARG A 127 -38.29 -3.28 0.03
C ARG A 127 -38.89 -2.32 1.04
N ARG A 128 -39.27 -1.12 0.57
CA ARG A 128 -39.80 -0.05 1.41
C ARG A 128 -41.32 -0.06 1.34
N GLU A 129 -41.97 -0.01 2.49
CA GLU A 129 -43.42 0.16 2.55
C GLU A 129 -43.83 1.48 1.90
N ARG A 130 -44.96 1.44 1.20
CA ARG A 130 -45.56 2.58 0.53
C ARG A 130 -47.04 2.59 0.90
N TRP A 131 -47.46 3.68 1.49
CA TRP A 131 -48.83 3.91 1.93
C TRP A 131 -49.38 5.16 1.23
N GLN A 132 -50.70 5.24 1.16
CA GLN A 132 -51.41 6.44 0.77
C GLN A 132 -52.29 6.82 1.96
N ASP A 133 -52.25 8.08 2.39
CA ASP A 133 -53.15 8.57 3.41
C ASP A 133 -54.55 8.86 2.84
N ALA A 134 -55.50 9.20 3.72
CA ALA A 134 -56.87 9.52 3.32
C ALA A 134 -56.98 10.73 2.39
N ASP A 135 -55.99 11.63 2.42
CA ASP A 135 -55.92 12.84 1.60
C ASP A 135 -55.21 12.59 0.25
N GLY A 136 -54.74 11.35 0.02
CA GLY A 136 -54.07 10.94 -1.20
C GLY A 136 -52.55 11.15 -1.20
N ASN A 137 -51.96 11.64 -0.11
CA ASN A 137 -50.52 11.84 0.00
C ASN A 137 -49.78 10.50 0.14
N ARG A 138 -48.60 10.44 -0.48
CA ARG A 138 -47.77 9.24 -0.50
C ARG A 138 -46.81 9.23 0.69
N ILE A 139 -46.92 8.20 1.53
CA ILE A 139 -46.00 7.92 2.63
C ILE A 139 -45.09 6.77 2.19
N VAL A 140 -43.76 6.93 2.31
CA VAL A 140 -42.80 5.87 1.99
C VAL A 140 -41.83 5.74 3.14
N ALA A 141 -41.63 4.52 3.64
CA ALA A 141 -40.66 4.23 4.70
C ALA A 141 -39.28 4.81 4.33
N PRO A 142 -38.57 5.54 5.21
CA PRO A 142 -37.28 6.14 4.87
C PRO A 142 -36.20 5.09 4.57
N LEU A 143 -35.19 5.47 3.80
CA LEU A 143 -33.99 4.66 3.62
C LEU A 143 -33.06 4.85 4.83
N PRO A 144 -32.26 3.83 5.21
CA PRO A 144 -31.15 4.01 6.14
C PRO A 144 -30.24 5.17 5.72
N VAL A 145 -29.71 5.87 6.72
CA VAL A 145 -28.83 7.02 6.50
C VAL A 145 -27.57 6.62 5.73
N GLY A 146 -27.11 7.52 4.86
CA GLY A 146 -25.85 7.34 4.12
C GLY A 146 -25.94 6.57 2.80
N ILE A 147 -27.12 6.05 2.43
CA ILE A 147 -27.33 5.45 1.11
C ILE A 147 -27.50 6.55 0.05
N VAL A 148 -26.64 6.57 -0.97
CA VAL A 148 -26.67 7.56 -2.04
C VAL A 148 -26.49 6.87 -3.40
N GLY A 149 -27.45 7.08 -4.31
CA GLY A 149 -27.35 6.56 -5.68
C GLY A 149 -27.28 5.04 -5.80
N GLY A 150 -27.81 4.31 -4.80
CA GLY A 150 -27.75 2.84 -4.72
C GLY A 150 -26.53 2.31 -3.97
N PHE A 151 -25.61 3.17 -3.54
CA PHE A 151 -24.39 2.77 -2.84
C PHE A 151 -24.47 3.09 -1.35
N GLY A 152 -23.99 2.16 -0.52
CA GLY A 152 -23.96 2.29 0.93
C GLY A 152 -22.85 3.20 1.45
N PRO A 153 -22.91 3.61 2.73
CA PRO A 153 -21.95 4.53 3.34
C PRO A 153 -20.53 3.96 3.43
N GLU A 154 -20.35 2.65 3.62
CA GLU A 154 -19.02 2.04 3.74
C GLU A 154 -18.23 2.09 2.44
N LEU A 155 -18.86 1.75 1.31
CA LEU A 155 -18.24 1.85 -0.01
C LEU A 155 -17.80 3.30 -0.28
N ARG A 156 -18.62 4.26 0.13
CA ARG A 156 -18.32 5.67 -0.05
C ARG A 156 -17.11 6.11 0.77
N ARG A 157 -17.02 5.68 2.03
CA ARG A 157 -15.83 5.89 2.88
C ARG A 157 -14.58 5.27 2.25
N PHE A 158 -14.69 4.04 1.74
CA PHE A 158 -13.57 3.35 1.08
C PHE A 158 -13.09 4.12 -0.17
N ILE A 159 -14.01 4.57 -1.02
CA ILE A 159 -13.69 5.37 -2.21
C ILE A 159 -13.02 6.69 -1.83
N ALA A 160 -13.56 7.40 -0.83
CA ALA A 160 -13.00 8.67 -0.37
C ALA A 160 -11.61 8.50 0.24
N ALA A 161 -11.41 7.51 1.11
CA ALA A 161 -10.11 7.20 1.69
C ALA A 161 -9.10 6.81 0.61
N GLY A 162 -9.48 5.93 -0.32
CA GLY A 162 -8.64 5.52 -1.44
C GLY A 162 -8.23 6.69 -2.33
N HIS A 163 -9.14 7.61 -2.63
CA HIS A 163 -8.86 8.76 -3.49
C HIS A 163 -8.05 9.85 -2.77
N PHE A 164 -8.53 10.33 -1.62
CA PHE A 164 -7.95 11.50 -0.94
C PHE A 164 -6.69 11.13 -0.14
N GLN A 165 -6.70 10.02 0.59
CA GLN A 165 -5.56 9.59 1.41
C GLN A 165 -4.62 8.67 0.62
N GLY A 166 -5.18 7.74 -0.16
CA GLY A 166 -4.43 6.76 -0.94
C GLY A 166 -3.93 7.27 -2.30
N GLN A 167 -4.37 8.46 -2.74
CA GLN A 167 -4.04 9.03 -4.05
C GLN A 167 -4.35 8.08 -5.24
N ILE A 168 -5.32 7.18 -5.07
CA ILE A 168 -5.74 6.27 -6.13
C ILE A 168 -6.64 7.05 -7.09
N THR A 169 -6.31 7.03 -8.38
CA THR A 169 -7.12 7.73 -9.40
C THR A 169 -8.51 7.13 -9.50
N SER A 170 -9.48 7.92 -9.97
CA SER A 170 -10.87 7.44 -10.16
C SER A 170 -10.94 6.23 -11.09
N GLU A 171 -10.10 6.16 -12.13
CA GLU A 171 -9.99 5.01 -13.04
C GLU A 171 -9.52 3.75 -12.31
N ARG A 172 -8.45 3.87 -11.52
CA ARG A 172 -7.89 2.75 -10.76
C ARG A 172 -8.85 2.27 -9.67
N LEU A 173 -9.55 3.18 -9.01
CA LEU A 173 -10.61 2.83 -8.06
C LEU A 173 -11.74 2.07 -8.75
N THR A 174 -12.16 2.51 -9.93
CA THR A 174 -13.22 1.83 -10.70
C THR A 174 -12.79 0.40 -11.04
N ALA A 175 -11.59 0.24 -11.63
CA ALA A 175 -11.06 -1.09 -11.99
C ALA A 175 -10.88 -2.00 -10.77
N LEU A 176 -10.44 -1.45 -9.64
CA LEU A 176 -10.29 -2.20 -8.39
C LEU A 176 -11.65 -2.72 -7.90
N LEU A 177 -12.67 -1.86 -7.88
CA LEU A 177 -14.01 -2.19 -7.43
C LEU A 177 -14.70 -3.20 -8.34
N GLU A 178 -14.59 -3.02 -9.67
CA GLU A 178 -15.08 -3.98 -10.66
C GLU A 178 -14.40 -5.34 -10.50
N GLY A 179 -13.07 -5.36 -10.29
CA GLY A 179 -12.32 -6.58 -10.01
C GLY A 179 -12.75 -7.31 -8.74
N MET A 180 -13.39 -6.61 -7.79
CA MET A 180 -13.99 -7.20 -6.58
C MET A 180 -15.45 -7.63 -6.79
N GLY A 181 -16.01 -7.47 -8.00
CA GLY A 181 -17.38 -7.84 -8.34
C GLY A 181 -18.42 -6.74 -8.10
N LEU A 182 -17.99 -5.49 -7.90
CA LEU A 182 -18.92 -4.37 -7.74
C LEU A 182 -19.27 -3.77 -9.11
N GLU A 183 -20.57 -3.73 -9.43
CA GLU A 183 -21.04 -3.03 -10.63
C GLU A 183 -21.05 -1.51 -10.41
N ILE A 184 -20.01 -0.82 -10.89
CA ILE A 184 -19.90 0.63 -10.78
C ILE A 184 -19.15 1.24 -11.97
N SER A 185 -19.63 2.37 -12.47
CA SER A 185 -18.94 3.14 -13.52
C SER A 185 -18.03 4.23 -12.93
N LYS A 186 -17.03 4.65 -13.71
CA LYS A 186 -16.17 5.81 -13.38
C LYS A 186 -16.97 7.06 -13.04
N ARG A 187 -18.06 7.34 -13.79
CA ARG A 187 -18.90 8.52 -13.54
C ARG A 187 -19.59 8.44 -12.17
N GLN A 188 -20.01 7.25 -11.73
CA GLN A 188 -20.57 7.05 -10.40
C GLN A 188 -19.52 7.24 -9.31
N VAL A 189 -18.29 6.74 -9.50
CA VAL A 189 -17.16 7.00 -8.59
C VAL A 189 -16.90 8.50 -8.43
N VAL A 190 -16.77 9.23 -9.54
CA VAL A 190 -16.58 10.69 -9.52
C VAL A 190 -17.75 11.38 -8.83
N ARG A 191 -19.00 10.97 -9.09
CA ARG A 191 -20.18 11.54 -8.43
C ARG A 191 -20.15 11.32 -6.92
N LEU A 192 -19.74 10.14 -6.44
CA LEU A 192 -19.60 9.83 -5.02
C LEU A 192 -18.48 10.64 -4.35
N LEU A 193 -17.43 10.98 -5.10
CA LEU A 193 -16.32 11.82 -4.67
C LEU A 193 -16.63 13.32 -4.70
N SER A 194 -17.56 13.79 -5.54
CA SER A 194 -17.85 15.22 -5.71
C SER A 194 -19.14 15.69 -5.05
N GLN A 195 -20.06 14.78 -4.66
CA GLN A 195 -21.37 15.14 -4.12
C GLN A 195 -21.57 14.63 -2.69
N ARG A 196 -22.34 15.41 -1.92
CA ARG A 196 -22.81 15.07 -0.56
C ARG A 196 -21.72 14.80 0.46
N LEU A 197 -20.54 15.42 0.31
CA LEU A 197 -19.33 15.24 1.13
C LEU A 197 -19.48 15.75 2.56
N GLU A 198 -20.60 16.35 2.93
CA GLU A 198 -20.77 17.07 4.20
C GLU A 198 -20.51 16.14 5.40
N GLY A 199 -20.96 14.88 5.33
CA GLY A 199 -20.71 13.89 6.38
C GLY A 199 -19.22 13.57 6.56
N LEU A 200 -18.46 13.45 5.47
CA LEU A 200 -17.03 13.14 5.53
C LEU A 200 -16.22 14.34 6.00
N VAL A 201 -16.61 15.55 5.59
CA VAL A 201 -16.00 16.80 6.06
C VAL A 201 -16.25 16.99 7.54
N ALA A 202 -17.46 16.69 8.02
CA ALA A 202 -17.77 16.75 9.45
C ALA A 202 -16.95 15.74 10.26
N GLU A 203 -16.76 14.52 9.75
CA GLU A 203 -15.89 13.51 10.36
C GLU A 203 -14.43 13.99 10.43
N ASP A 204 -13.87 14.51 9.34
CA ASP A 204 -12.50 15.02 9.29
C ASP A 204 -12.29 16.18 10.27
N GLN A 205 -13.25 17.11 10.33
CA GLN A 205 -13.21 18.23 11.26
C GLN A 205 -13.30 17.76 12.72
N ALA A 206 -14.12 16.74 13.01
CA ALA A 206 -14.21 16.16 14.35
C ALA A 206 -12.88 15.50 14.77
N VAL A 207 -12.20 14.81 13.84
CA VAL A 207 -10.87 14.25 14.08
C VAL A 207 -9.86 15.36 14.37
N LEU A 208 -9.87 16.45 13.59
CA LEU A 208 -9.00 17.61 13.83
C LEU A 208 -9.22 18.21 15.22
N VAL A 209 -10.48 18.46 15.60
CA VAL A 209 -10.83 19.01 16.92
C VAL A 209 -10.35 18.09 18.04
N ALA A 210 -10.63 16.79 17.94
CA ALA A 210 -10.17 15.81 18.94
C ALA A 210 -8.64 15.74 19.01
N GLY A 211 -7.95 15.85 17.87
CA GLY A 211 -6.50 15.90 17.80
C GLY A 211 -5.93 17.13 18.50
N LEU A 212 -6.51 18.31 18.28
CA LEU A 212 -6.10 19.56 18.92
C LEU A 212 -6.32 19.54 20.43
N GLN A 213 -7.41 18.92 20.91
CA GLN A 213 -7.73 18.82 22.33
C GLN A 213 -6.82 17.85 23.09
N SER A 214 -6.40 16.76 22.46
CA SER A 214 -5.63 15.70 23.11
C SER A 214 -4.11 15.85 22.95
N SER A 215 -3.65 16.64 21.98
CA SER A 215 -2.22 16.77 21.67
C SER A 215 -1.52 17.74 22.60
N ARG A 216 -0.42 17.26 23.23
CA ARG A 216 0.43 18.09 24.09
C ARG A 216 1.31 19.08 23.30
N TRP A 217 1.53 18.80 22.02
CA TRP A 217 2.34 19.61 21.10
C TRP A 217 1.70 19.59 19.71
N ILE A 218 1.56 20.75 19.09
CA ILE A 218 0.95 20.94 17.78
C ILE A 218 2.01 21.59 16.87
N ASN A 219 2.14 21.09 15.64
CA ASN A 219 2.99 21.67 14.60
C ASN A 219 2.13 21.94 13.37
N VAL A 220 2.39 23.04 12.67
CA VAL A 220 1.64 23.50 11.50
C VAL A 220 2.59 23.51 10.31
N ASP A 221 2.21 22.83 9.24
CA ASP A 221 2.97 22.78 7.98
C ASP A 221 2.11 23.40 6.87
N ASP A 222 2.55 24.53 6.33
CA ASP A 222 1.85 25.22 5.26
C ASP A 222 2.24 24.60 3.91
N LYS A 223 1.25 23.97 3.26
CA LYS A 223 1.37 23.43 1.91
C LYS A 223 0.86 24.45 0.90
N ALA A 224 1.77 25.14 0.21
CA ALA A 224 1.40 25.97 -0.93
C ALA A 224 0.96 25.08 -2.10
N SER A 225 -0.26 25.29 -2.61
CA SER A 225 -0.80 24.63 -3.80
C SER A 225 -1.03 25.67 -4.88
N SER A 226 -0.44 25.49 -6.06
CA SER A 226 -0.73 26.35 -7.21
C SER A 226 -2.04 25.89 -7.86
N LEU A 227 -3.08 26.71 -7.79
CA LEU A 227 -4.35 26.47 -8.45
C LEU A 227 -4.44 27.39 -9.67
N GLU A 228 -4.41 26.81 -10.86
CA GLU A 228 -4.62 27.53 -12.11
C GLU A 228 -6.13 27.68 -12.32
N LEU A 229 -6.66 28.88 -12.05
CA LEU A 229 -8.06 29.21 -12.30
C LEU A 229 -8.26 29.36 -13.82
N VAL A 230 -8.67 28.28 -14.48
CA VAL A 230 -9.08 28.33 -15.89
C VAL A 230 -10.45 29.01 -15.99
N THR A 231 -10.45 30.33 -16.13
CA THR A 231 -11.62 31.08 -16.59
C THR A 231 -11.78 30.86 -18.09
N LYS A 232 -12.68 29.95 -18.50
CA LYS A 232 -13.08 29.89 -19.91
C LYS A 232 -14.04 31.04 -20.22
N PRO A 233 -13.74 31.93 -21.19
CA PRO A 233 -14.73 32.90 -21.64
C PRO A 233 -15.89 32.14 -22.31
N CYS A 234 -17.11 32.42 -21.86
CA CYS A 234 -18.33 31.91 -22.47
C CYS A 234 -18.60 32.74 -23.74
N GLU A 235 -18.16 32.25 -24.91
CA GLU A 235 -18.65 32.80 -26.18
C GLU A 235 -20.09 32.34 -26.40
N ALA A 236 -21.03 33.23 -26.07
CA ALA A 236 -22.41 33.12 -26.50
C ALA A 236 -22.46 33.41 -28.02
N ARG A 237 -22.60 32.37 -28.83
CA ARG A 237 -23.15 32.49 -30.19
C ARG A 237 -24.66 32.36 -30.08
N TRP A 238 -25.34 33.45 -30.43
CA TRP A 238 -26.77 33.53 -30.70
C TRP A 238 -27.12 32.74 -31.96
#